data_AF-A0A1Q7PEJ6-F1
#
_entry.id   AF-A0A1Q7PEJ6-F1
#
_cell.length_a   1.000
_cell.length_b   1.000
_cell.length_c   1.000
_cell.angle_alpha   90.00
_cell.angle_beta   90.00
_cell.angle_gamma   90.00
#
_symmetry.space_group_name_H-M   'P 1'
#
loop_
_entity.id
_entity.type
_entity.pdbx_description
1 polymer ?
#
loop_
_entity_poly.entity_id
_entity_poly.type
_entity_poly.pdbx_seq_one_letter_code
_entity_poly.pdbx_strand_id
1 'polypeptide(L)'
;MSEVALLQLIGLLVVALGVAILLFIQARFLRVVGFVMIVLGTFALIALSIPQMASLPPAEEKFDVATIKTSADMAAIGQKIFFSKGQCALCHSIGPSESARCPDLKGIGAKLTREFIYESLTQPQAYIYLDYRHEGPPKQYPARMPHINKNPIGLSNNEILSVIAFLQQMSGEPITVSPSEILQPTAAAVALAQAR
;
A
#
# COMPACT_ATOMS: atom_id res chain seq x y z
N MET A 1 -34.98 -63.08 41.81
CA MET A 1 -35.31 -62.70 40.42
C MET A 1 -34.99 -63.89 39.55
N SER A 2 -35.82 -64.26 38.57
CA SER A 2 -35.48 -65.38 37.69
C SER A 2 -34.29 -65.00 36.80
N GLU A 3 -33.48 -65.98 36.41
CA GLU A 3 -32.33 -65.76 35.50
C GLU A 3 -32.77 -65.12 34.17
N VAL A 4 -33.97 -65.46 33.71
CA VAL A 4 -34.59 -64.86 32.52
C VAL A 4 -34.85 -63.37 32.72
N ALA A 5 -35.40 -62.97 33.87
CA ALA A 5 -35.63 -61.56 34.18
C ALA A 5 -34.32 -60.77 34.30
N LEU A 6 -33.27 -61.40 34.83
CA LEU A 6 -31.93 -60.80 34.91
C LEU A 6 -31.35 -60.56 33.52
N LEU A 7 -31.44 -61.54 32.61
CA LEU A 7 -30.97 -61.41 31.22
C LEU A 7 -31.75 -60.35 30.44
N GLN A 8 -33.07 -60.26 30.64
CA GLN A 8 -33.90 -59.22 30.03
C GLN A 8 -33.52 -57.82 30.53
N LEU A 9 -33.25 -57.65 31.83
CA LEU A 9 -32.82 -56.38 32.39
C LEU A 9 -31.46 -55.95 31.83
N ILE A 10 -30.51 -56.88 31.72
CA ILE A 10 -29.19 -56.63 31.13
C ILE A 10 -29.34 -56.24 29.65
N GLY A 11 -30.18 -56.96 28.89
CA GLY A 11 -30.44 -56.63 27.49
C GLY A 11 -31.03 -55.23 27.31
N LEU A 12 -32.01 -54.84 28.13
CA LEU A 12 -32.60 -53.51 28.11
C LEU A 12 -31.58 -52.42 28.49
N LEU A 13 -30.72 -52.66 29.47
CA LEU A 13 -29.67 -51.71 29.86
C LEU A 13 -28.63 -51.50 28.76
N VAL A 14 -28.22 -52.57 28.07
CA VAL A 14 -27.27 -52.47 26.94
C VAL A 14 -27.88 -51.68 25.79
N VAL A 15 -29.15 -51.94 25.45
CA VAL A 15 -29.86 -51.20 24.40
C VAL A 15 -30.03 -49.73 24.79
N ALA A 16 -30.44 -49.44 26.01
CA ALA A 16 -30.60 -48.07 26.51
C ALA A 16 -29.28 -47.29 26.49
N LEU A 17 -28.17 -47.93 26.89
CA LEU A 17 -26.83 -47.35 26.85
C LEU A 17 -26.40 -47.05 25.41
N GLY A 18 -26.64 -47.98 24.47
CA GLY A 18 -26.35 -47.78 23.05
C GLY A 18 -27.11 -46.59 22.46
N VAL A 19 -28.41 -46.47 22.74
CA VAL A 19 -29.23 -45.34 22.30
C VAL A 19 -28.74 -44.02 22.90
N ALA A 20 -28.39 -43.99 24.18
CA ALA A 20 -27.87 -42.78 24.84
C ALA A 20 -26.54 -42.32 24.24
N ILE A 21 -25.63 -43.25 23.92
CA ILE A 21 -24.35 -42.96 23.25
C ILE A 21 -24.60 -42.39 21.84
N LEU A 22 -25.50 -42.98 21.06
CA LEU A 22 -25.84 -42.49 19.71
C LEU A 22 -26.44 -41.07 19.77
N LEU A 23 -27.36 -40.81 20.70
CA LEU A 23 -27.93 -39.47 20.89
C LEU A 23 -26.89 -38.45 21.36
N PHE A 24 -25.94 -38.84 22.22
CA PHE A 24 -24.83 -37.99 22.62
C PHE A 24 -23.91 -37.67 21.45
N ILE A 25 -23.55 -38.65 20.61
CA ILE A 25 -22.73 -38.45 19.41
C ILE A 25 -23.44 -37.53 18.41
N GLN A 26 -24.72 -37.75 18.14
CA GLN A 26 -25.51 -36.89 17.25
C GLN A 26 -25.59 -35.44 17.78
N ALA A 27 -25.77 -35.26 19.09
CA ALA A 27 -25.76 -33.93 19.71
C ALA A 27 -24.38 -33.25 19.63
N ARG A 28 -23.28 -34.02 19.69
CA ARG A 28 -21.92 -33.47 19.51
C ARG A 28 -21.67 -33.04 18.07
N PHE A 29 -22.11 -33.84 17.10
CA PHE A 29 -21.99 -33.50 15.68
C PHE A 29 -22.69 -32.18 15.34
N LEU A 30 -23.95 -32.00 15.75
CA LEU A 30 -24.68 -30.74 15.52
C LEU A 30 -24.01 -29.53 16.20
N ARG A 31 -23.47 -29.70 17.42
CA ARG A 31 -22.75 -28.62 18.12
C ARG A 31 -21.46 -28.23 17.40
N VAL A 32 -20.70 -29.19 16.89
CA VAL A 32 -19.47 -28.93 16.15
C VAL A 32 -19.79 -28.24 14.82
N VAL A 33 -20.78 -28.74 14.07
CA VAL A 33 -21.24 -28.10 12.83
C VAL A 33 -21.70 -26.66 13.09
N GLY A 34 -22.51 -26.44 14.14
CA GLY A 34 -22.95 -25.10 14.54
C GLY A 34 -21.78 -24.18 14.88
N PHE A 35 -20.80 -24.65 15.66
CA PHE A 35 -19.61 -23.87 16.00
C PHE A 35 -18.79 -23.51 14.76
N VAL A 36 -18.55 -24.45 13.84
CA VAL A 36 -17.82 -24.20 12.60
C VAL A 36 -18.55 -23.17 11.73
N MET A 37 -19.87 -23.29 11.59
CA MET A 37 -20.68 -22.33 10.83
C MET A 37 -20.65 -20.93 11.45
N ILE A 38 -20.66 -20.81 12.78
CA ILE A 38 -20.50 -19.53 13.47
C ILE A 38 -19.13 -18.92 13.18
N VAL A 39 -18.04 -19.69 13.34
CA VAL A 39 -16.68 -19.20 13.10
C VAL A 39 -16.49 -18.75 11.65
N LEU A 40 -16.88 -19.59 10.69
CA LEU A 40 -16.79 -19.27 9.26
C LEU A 40 -17.70 -18.09 8.88
N GLY A 41 -18.90 -18.03 9.45
CA GLY A 41 -19.84 -16.93 9.24
C GLY A 41 -19.32 -15.60 9.79
N THR A 42 -18.78 -15.57 11.00
CA THR A 42 -18.17 -14.37 11.58
C THR A 42 -16.95 -13.92 10.78
N PHE A 43 -16.09 -14.85 10.37
CA PHE A 43 -14.95 -14.54 9.51
C PHE A 43 -15.40 -13.93 8.18
N ALA A 44 -16.40 -14.52 7.51
CA ALA A 44 -16.95 -14.00 6.27
C ALA A 44 -17.58 -12.62 6.46
N LEU A 45 -18.34 -12.38 7.55
CA LEU A 45 -18.93 -11.08 7.84
C LEU A 45 -17.87 -9.99 8.05
N ILE A 46 -16.79 -10.30 8.77
CA ILE A 46 -15.67 -9.37 8.96
C ILE A 46 -15.00 -9.10 7.61
N ALA A 47 -14.74 -10.14 6.81
CA ALA A 47 -14.13 -9.99 5.49
C ALA A 47 -14.98 -9.14 4.55
N LEU A 48 -16.31 -9.31 4.54
CA LEU A 48 -17.23 -8.51 3.73
C LEU A 48 -17.41 -7.08 4.27
N SER A 49 -17.18 -6.87 5.58
CA SER A 49 -17.20 -5.53 6.18
C SER A 49 -15.98 -4.69 5.81
N ILE A 50 -14.90 -5.32 5.34
CA ILE A 50 -13.76 -4.63 4.73
C ILE A 50 -14.16 -4.27 3.30
N PRO A 51 -14.17 -2.98 2.91
CA PRO A 51 -14.44 -2.55 1.55
C PRO A 51 -13.60 -3.38 0.55
N GLN A 52 -14.29 -4.17 -0.26
CA GLN A 52 -13.67 -5.02 -1.29
C GLN A 52 -13.22 -4.12 -2.44
N MET A 53 -12.07 -3.47 -2.28
CA MET A 53 -11.46 -2.71 -3.37
C MET A 53 -10.88 -3.71 -4.36
N ALA A 54 -11.54 -3.89 -5.50
CA ALA A 54 -10.92 -4.56 -6.63
C ALA A 54 -9.58 -3.87 -6.89
N SER A 55 -8.48 -4.61 -6.88
CA SER A 55 -7.14 -4.11 -7.23
C SER A 55 -7.05 -3.86 -8.74
N LEU A 56 -8.05 -3.18 -9.29
CA LEU A 56 -7.94 -2.57 -10.60
C LEU A 56 -6.68 -1.69 -10.53
N PRO A 57 -5.76 -1.82 -11.49
CA PRO A 57 -4.68 -0.85 -11.62
C PRO A 57 -5.32 0.54 -11.53
N PRO A 58 -4.77 1.46 -10.72
CA PRO A 58 -5.28 2.83 -10.68
C PRO A 58 -5.47 3.27 -12.12
N ALA A 59 -6.67 3.72 -12.48
CA ALA A 59 -6.91 4.23 -13.83
C ALA A 59 -5.77 5.20 -14.12
N GLU A 60 -4.94 4.88 -15.11
CA GLU A 60 -3.79 5.71 -15.44
C GLU A 60 -4.35 7.09 -15.78
N GLU A 61 -4.28 8.02 -14.83
CA GLU A 61 -4.63 9.39 -15.08
C GLU A 61 -3.61 9.87 -16.11
N LYS A 62 -4.06 9.90 -17.38
CA LYS A 62 -3.22 10.30 -18.49
C LYS A 62 -2.71 11.69 -18.17
N PHE A 63 -1.39 11.77 -17.99
CA PHE A 63 -0.66 13.02 -17.83
C PHE A 63 -0.86 13.85 -19.09
N ASP A 64 -1.88 14.70 -19.11
CA ASP A 64 -2.16 15.54 -20.28
C ASP A 64 -1.29 16.79 -20.24
N VAL A 65 -0.08 16.64 -20.78
CA VAL A 65 0.93 17.69 -20.94
C VAL A 65 0.33 18.97 -21.54
N ALA A 66 -0.70 18.85 -22.38
CA ALA A 66 -1.32 19.99 -23.06
C ALA A 66 -2.03 20.97 -22.13
N THR A 67 -2.32 20.57 -20.88
CA THR A 67 -2.98 21.45 -19.89
C THR A 67 -1.99 22.32 -19.12
N ILE A 68 -0.68 22.03 -19.22
CA ILE A 68 0.35 22.67 -18.42
C ILE A 68 0.75 23.99 -19.06
N LYS A 69 0.28 25.11 -18.51
CA LYS A 69 0.58 26.46 -19.03
C LYS A 69 1.58 27.20 -18.14
N THR A 70 1.60 26.90 -16.85
CA THR A 70 2.42 27.57 -15.85
C THR A 70 3.24 26.57 -15.02
N SER A 71 4.31 27.07 -14.40
CA SER A 71 5.09 26.29 -13.42
C SER A 71 4.25 25.90 -12.20
N ALA A 72 3.25 26.71 -11.82
CA ALA A 72 2.30 26.38 -10.77
C ALA A 72 1.40 25.18 -11.16
N ASP A 73 0.99 25.06 -12.43
CA ASP A 73 0.26 23.90 -12.92
C ASP A 73 1.12 22.64 -12.83
N MET A 74 2.42 22.74 -13.12
CA MET A 74 3.36 21.63 -12.96
C MET A 74 3.45 21.16 -11.51
N ALA A 75 3.52 22.10 -10.57
CA ALA A 75 3.59 21.78 -9.15
C ALA A 75 2.27 21.19 -8.62
N ALA A 76 1.12 21.67 -9.10
CA ALA A 76 -0.18 21.06 -8.79
C ALA A 76 -0.28 19.61 -9.30
N ILE A 77 0.26 19.33 -10.49
CA ILE A 77 0.35 17.96 -11.02
C ILE A 77 1.35 17.12 -10.22
N GLY A 78 2.50 17.70 -9.87
CA GLY A 78 3.51 17.07 -9.02
C GLY A 78 2.96 16.65 -7.67
N GLN A 79 2.10 17.49 -7.08
CA GLN A 79 1.38 17.17 -5.85
C GLN A 79 0.49 15.94 -6.05
N LYS A 80 -0.28 15.88 -7.13
CA LYS A 80 -1.11 14.71 -7.44
C LYS A 80 -0.25 13.46 -7.55
N ILE A 81 0.84 13.50 -8.33
CA ILE A 81 1.76 12.37 -8.51
C ILE A 81 2.37 11.94 -7.18
N PHE A 82 2.75 12.89 -6.32
CA PHE A 82 3.34 12.62 -5.01
C PHE A 82 2.42 11.75 -4.12
N PHE A 83 1.11 12.00 -4.17
CA PHE A 83 0.10 11.26 -3.40
C PHE A 83 -0.56 10.10 -4.17
N SER A 84 -0.39 10.03 -5.49
CA SER A 84 -0.90 8.95 -6.34
C SER A 84 0.25 8.11 -6.90
N LYS A 85 0.54 8.15 -8.20
CA LYS A 85 1.47 7.24 -8.88
C LYS A 85 2.84 7.14 -8.22
N GLY A 86 3.40 8.25 -7.74
CA GLY A 86 4.71 8.29 -7.08
C GLY A 86 4.74 7.63 -5.70
N GLN A 87 3.60 7.51 -5.03
CA GLN A 87 3.45 6.89 -3.69
C GLN A 87 4.48 7.42 -2.67
N CYS A 88 4.96 8.66 -2.85
CA CYS A 88 6.04 9.25 -2.06
C CYS A 88 5.63 9.36 -0.59
N ALA A 89 4.36 9.71 -0.35
CA ALA A 89 3.75 9.85 0.97
C ALA A 89 3.68 8.53 1.78
N LEU A 90 3.83 7.36 1.14
CA LEU A 90 3.89 6.09 1.88
C LEU A 90 5.18 5.96 2.70
N CYS A 91 6.25 6.59 2.23
CA CYS A 91 7.58 6.46 2.83
C CYS A 91 8.04 7.76 3.48
N HIS A 92 7.74 8.90 2.88
CA HIS A 92 8.19 10.21 3.31
C HIS A 92 7.09 11.03 3.97
N SER A 93 7.43 11.67 5.08
CA SER A 93 6.59 12.71 5.69
C SER A 93 6.88 14.09 5.09
N ILE A 94 5.89 14.96 5.19
CA ILE A 94 6.04 16.41 4.99
C ILE A 94 5.82 17.04 6.36
N GLY A 95 6.91 17.15 7.13
CA GLY A 95 6.90 17.61 8.51
C GLY A 95 7.40 16.56 9.50
N PRO A 96 7.55 16.96 10.78
CA PRO A 96 8.16 16.13 11.80
C PRO A 96 7.34 14.85 12.01
N SER A 97 8.00 13.71 11.79
CA SER A 97 7.52 12.38 12.16
C SER A 97 8.51 11.78 13.14
N GLU A 98 8.04 11.39 14.33
CA GLU A 98 8.89 10.85 15.39
C GLU A 98 9.49 9.48 15.01
N SER A 99 8.84 8.72 14.13
CA SER A 99 9.23 7.37 13.70
C SER A 99 9.72 7.32 12.25
N ALA A 100 10.39 8.36 11.77
CA ALA A 100 10.72 8.48 10.34
C ALA A 100 11.62 7.32 9.86
N ARG A 101 11.00 6.40 9.10
CA ARG A 101 11.65 5.31 8.36
C ARG A 101 12.48 5.85 7.19
N CYS A 102 12.17 7.06 6.74
CA CYS A 102 12.79 7.78 5.63
C CYS A 102 13.00 9.26 6.01
N PRO A 103 13.84 10.02 5.28
CA PRO A 103 14.04 11.45 5.51
C PRO A 103 12.74 12.28 5.40
N ASP A 104 12.61 13.33 6.20
CA ASP A 104 11.55 14.35 6.08
C ASP A 104 11.79 15.22 4.83
N LEU A 105 10.73 15.45 4.05
CA LEU A 105 10.79 16.27 2.84
C LEU A 105 10.39 17.74 3.07
N LYS A 106 10.08 18.15 4.30
CA LYS A 106 9.79 19.56 4.61
C LYS A 106 10.96 20.47 4.24
N GLY A 107 10.71 21.41 3.34
CA GLY A 107 11.69 22.38 2.87
C GLY A 107 12.78 21.81 1.97
N ILE A 108 12.61 20.57 1.47
CA ILE A 108 13.67 19.91 0.67
C ILE A 108 13.96 20.63 -0.64
N GLY A 109 12.94 21.25 -1.24
CA GLY A 109 13.07 22.02 -2.47
C GLY A 109 13.85 23.32 -2.33
N ALA A 110 14.06 23.81 -1.09
CA ALA A 110 14.95 24.93 -0.81
C ALA A 110 16.36 24.47 -0.39
N LYS A 111 16.51 23.23 0.08
CA LYS A 111 17.78 22.68 0.56
C LYS A 111 18.62 22.04 -0.53
N LEU A 112 17.98 21.47 -1.55
CA LEU A 112 18.61 20.67 -2.59
C LEU A 112 18.40 21.30 -3.96
N THR A 113 19.40 21.20 -4.83
CA THR A 113 19.27 21.66 -6.22
C THR A 113 18.33 20.75 -7.01
N ARG A 114 17.77 21.26 -8.12
CA ARG A 114 16.88 20.48 -8.98
C ARG A 114 17.57 19.20 -9.49
N GLU A 115 18.84 19.28 -9.84
CA GLU A 115 19.64 18.15 -10.35
C GLU A 115 19.83 17.10 -9.27
N PHE A 116 20.06 17.54 -8.03
CA PHE A 116 20.28 16.62 -6.92
C PHE A 116 18.98 15.91 -6.49
N ILE A 117 17.84 16.60 -6.55
CA ILE A 117 16.53 15.95 -6.35
C ILE A 117 16.26 14.96 -7.49
N TYR A 118 16.55 15.33 -8.74
CA TYR A 118 16.41 14.42 -9.89
C TYR A 118 17.30 13.17 -9.76
N GLU A 119 18.56 13.33 -9.35
CA GLU A 119 19.47 12.23 -9.07
C GLU A 119 18.94 11.38 -7.90
N SER A 120 18.43 11.99 -6.83
CA SER A 120 17.85 11.24 -5.70
C SER A 120 16.65 10.38 -6.11
N LEU A 121 15.86 10.82 -7.09
CA LEU A 121 14.70 10.06 -7.60
C LEU A 121 15.13 8.94 -8.57
N THR A 122 16.17 9.14 -9.38
CA THR A 122 16.59 8.21 -10.43
C THR A 122 17.71 7.26 -10.01
N GLN A 123 18.58 7.72 -9.10
CA GLN A 123 19.72 7.03 -8.52
C GLN A 123 19.79 7.24 -6.99
N PRO A 124 18.78 6.79 -6.22
CA PRO A 124 18.69 7.03 -4.77
C PRO A 124 19.86 6.47 -3.93
N GLN A 125 20.72 5.62 -4.50
CA GLN A 125 21.90 5.06 -3.84
C GLN A 125 23.19 5.82 -4.16
N ALA A 126 23.17 6.81 -5.07
CA ALA A 126 24.34 7.62 -5.38
C ALA A 126 24.77 8.50 -4.20
N TYR A 127 23.81 8.93 -3.38
CA TYR A 127 24.05 9.69 -2.16
C TYR A 127 23.28 9.08 -0.98
N ILE A 128 23.98 8.81 0.12
CA ILE A 128 23.39 8.19 1.32
C ILE A 128 22.99 9.29 2.31
N TYR A 129 21.68 9.44 2.53
CA TYR A 129 21.14 10.31 3.57
C TYR A 129 21.28 9.67 4.95
N LEU A 130 21.82 10.43 5.90
CA LEU A 130 21.90 10.02 7.30
C LEU A 130 20.84 10.72 8.15
N ASP A 131 20.37 10.03 9.18
CA ASP A 131 19.48 10.52 10.21
C ASP A 131 20.30 11.15 11.34
N TYR A 132 20.01 12.40 11.63
CA TYR A 132 20.67 13.22 12.66
C TYR A 132 19.72 13.57 13.82
N ARG A 133 18.50 13.01 13.85
CA ARG A 133 17.48 13.37 14.85
C ARG A 133 17.70 12.73 16.23
N HIS A 134 18.72 11.88 16.37
CA HIS A 134 19.05 11.15 17.58
C HIS A 134 20.41 11.56 18.12
N GLU A 135 20.60 11.37 19.42
CA GLU A 135 21.89 11.62 20.07
C GLU A 135 22.95 10.62 19.60
N GLY A 136 24.18 11.11 19.43
CA GLY A 136 25.34 10.31 19.02
C GLY A 136 25.65 10.39 17.52
N PRO A 137 26.42 9.42 16.98
CA PRO A 137 26.82 9.43 15.57
C PRO A 137 25.60 9.21 14.66
N PRO A 138 25.58 9.85 13.48
CA PRO A 138 24.45 9.75 12.56
C PRO A 138 24.28 8.34 12.02
N LYS A 139 23.03 7.89 11.90
CA LYS A 139 22.68 6.53 11.42
C LYS A 139 22.04 6.58 10.04
N GLN A 140 22.13 5.49 9.29
CA GLN A 140 21.38 5.35 8.04
C GLN A 140 19.90 5.12 8.32
N TYR A 141 19.04 5.65 7.44
CA TYR A 141 17.62 5.31 7.47
C TYR A 141 17.40 3.82 7.18
N PRO A 142 16.45 3.16 7.88
CA PRO A 142 16.20 1.73 7.70
C PRO A 142 15.59 1.38 6.34
N ALA A 143 14.89 2.31 5.68
CA ALA A 143 14.40 2.09 4.32
C ALA A 143 15.41 2.53 3.26
N ARG A 144 15.52 1.73 2.20
CA ARG A 144 16.17 2.12 0.96
C ARG A 144 15.13 2.59 -0.05
N MET A 145 15.34 3.78 -0.60
CA MET A 145 14.47 4.33 -1.64
C MET A 145 14.65 3.56 -2.96
N PRO A 146 13.57 3.13 -3.62
CA PRO A 146 13.65 2.45 -4.91
C PRO A 146 13.92 3.45 -6.04
N HIS A 147 14.45 2.98 -7.17
CA HIS A 147 14.55 3.78 -8.40
C HIS A 147 13.14 4.16 -8.88
N ILE A 148 12.81 5.45 -8.80
CA ILE A 148 11.43 5.93 -9.05
C ILE A 148 11.07 5.88 -10.54
N ASN A 149 12.07 5.99 -11.42
CA ASN A 149 11.93 5.88 -12.87
C ASN A 149 11.85 4.43 -13.39
N LYS A 150 11.83 3.42 -12.49
CA LYS A 150 11.72 2.00 -12.84
C LYS A 150 10.51 1.37 -12.17
N ASN A 151 10.09 0.21 -12.67
CA ASN A 151 9.02 -0.57 -12.04
C ASN A 151 9.39 -0.89 -10.57
N PRO A 152 8.41 -0.88 -9.64
CA PRO A 152 6.96 -0.82 -9.88
C PRO A 152 6.35 0.59 -10.01
N ILE A 153 7.10 1.68 -9.78
CA ILE A 153 6.54 3.04 -9.81
C ILE A 153 6.55 3.62 -11.23
N GLY A 154 7.70 3.54 -11.92
CA GLY A 154 7.83 3.88 -13.34
C GLY A 154 7.43 5.32 -13.69
N LEU A 155 7.89 6.33 -12.93
CA LEU A 155 7.68 7.73 -13.33
C LEU A 155 8.51 8.07 -14.58
N SER A 156 7.85 8.72 -15.53
CA SER A 156 8.48 9.38 -16.67
C SER A 156 9.26 10.63 -16.24
N ASN A 157 10.15 11.11 -17.09
CA ASN A 157 10.89 12.35 -16.82
C ASN A 157 9.96 13.55 -16.60
N ASN A 158 8.87 13.65 -17.36
CA ASN A 158 7.88 14.72 -17.19
C ASN A 158 7.23 14.68 -15.79
N GLU A 159 6.88 13.49 -15.31
CA GLU A 159 6.29 13.29 -13.99
C GLU A 159 7.31 13.60 -12.87
N ILE A 160 8.57 13.20 -13.05
CA ILE A 160 9.66 13.53 -12.12
C ILE A 160 9.85 15.05 -12.02
N LEU A 161 9.88 15.75 -13.17
CA LEU A 161 9.99 17.20 -13.23
C LEU A 161 8.80 17.90 -12.55
N SER A 162 7.58 17.40 -12.71
CA SER A 162 6.41 17.89 -11.97
C SER A 162 6.56 17.68 -10.46
N VAL A 163 7.03 16.52 -10.01
CA VAL A 163 7.28 16.28 -8.57
C VAL A 163 8.35 17.23 -8.02
N ILE A 164 9.42 17.51 -8.77
CA ILE A 164 10.44 18.50 -8.37
C ILE A 164 9.81 19.90 -8.23
N ALA A 165 8.98 20.32 -9.19
CA ALA A 165 8.26 21.59 -9.13
C ALA A 165 7.37 21.68 -7.87
N PHE A 166 6.69 20.59 -7.50
CA PHE A 166 5.92 20.51 -6.27
C PHE A 166 6.79 20.67 -5.01
N LEU A 167 7.92 19.96 -4.93
CA LEU A 167 8.82 20.03 -3.77
C LEU A 167 9.40 21.44 -3.59
N GLN A 168 9.70 22.14 -4.68
CA GLN A 168 10.15 23.53 -4.69
C GLN A 168 9.03 24.47 -4.22
N GLN A 169 7.83 24.35 -4.82
CA GLN A 169 6.68 25.18 -4.44
C GLN A 169 6.32 25.04 -2.96
N MET A 170 6.28 23.80 -2.45
CA MET A 170 6.00 23.51 -1.04
C MET A 170 7.09 24.06 -0.10
N SER A 171 8.32 24.24 -0.60
CA SER A 171 9.44 24.80 0.17
C SER A 171 9.51 26.33 0.11
N GLY A 172 8.61 26.99 -0.64
CA GLY A 172 8.61 28.44 -0.81
C GLY A 172 9.67 28.97 -1.77
N GLU A 173 10.32 28.10 -2.56
CA GLU A 173 11.36 28.46 -3.51
C GLU A 173 10.76 28.67 -4.92
N PRO A 174 11.28 29.59 -5.76
CA PRO A 174 10.96 29.65 -7.17
C PRO A 174 11.09 28.29 -7.86
N ILE A 175 10.05 27.92 -8.59
CA ILE A 175 10.04 26.68 -9.38
C ILE A 175 11.03 26.84 -10.53
N THR A 176 12.05 25.98 -10.57
CA THR A 176 13.12 26.03 -11.59
C THR A 176 12.79 25.24 -12.86
N VAL A 177 11.66 24.53 -12.85
CA VAL A 177 11.20 23.69 -13.97
C VAL A 177 10.21 24.49 -14.81
N SER A 178 10.47 24.63 -16.11
CA SER A 178 9.58 25.32 -17.03
C SER A 178 8.65 24.36 -17.77
N PRO A 179 7.42 24.78 -18.12
CA PRO A 179 6.53 23.99 -18.98
C PRO A 179 7.14 23.63 -20.35
N SER A 180 8.08 24.43 -20.85
CA SER A 180 8.78 24.15 -22.11
C SER A 180 9.76 22.97 -22.04
N GLU A 181 10.17 22.55 -20.83
CA GLU A 181 11.00 21.36 -20.63
C GLU A 181 10.19 20.05 -20.70
N ILE A 182 8.86 20.13 -20.61
CA ILE A 182 8.00 18.96 -20.69
C ILE A 182 7.86 18.55 -22.16
N LEU A 183 8.49 17.44 -22.52
CA LEU A 183 8.33 16.88 -23.85
C LEU A 183 6.90 16.35 -23.99
N GLN A 184 6.12 16.91 -24.92
CA GLN A 184 4.89 16.22 -25.34
C GLN A 184 5.28 14.80 -25.79
N PRO A 185 4.58 13.76 -25.32
CA PRO A 185 4.80 12.42 -25.85
C PRO A 185 4.64 12.49 -27.37
N THR A 186 5.70 12.21 -28.11
CA THR A 186 5.58 12.08 -29.56
C THR A 186 4.58 10.96 -29.84
N ALA A 187 3.79 11.08 -30.91
CA ALA A 187 2.75 10.09 -31.26
C ALA A 187 3.28 8.64 -31.26
N ALA A 188 4.57 8.46 -31.54
CA ALA A 188 5.27 7.17 -31.46
C ALA A 188 5.42 6.63 -30.01
N ALA A 189 5.70 7.48 -29.03
CA ALA A 189 5.82 7.07 -27.62
C ALA A 189 4.46 6.71 -27.01
N VAL A 190 3.39 7.39 -27.42
CA VAL A 190 2.00 7.07 -27.02
C VAL A 190 1.58 5.72 -27.60
N ALA A 191 1.91 5.44 -28.87
CA ALA A 191 1.60 4.17 -29.51
C ALA A 191 2.34 2.98 -28.86
N LEU A 192 3.59 3.17 -28.42
CA LEU A 192 4.37 2.14 -27.70
C LEU A 192 3.88 1.89 -26.27
N ALA A 193 3.42 2.93 -25.57
CA ALA A 193 2.85 2.79 -24.22
C ALA A 193 1.47 2.10 -24.22
N GLN A 194 0.68 2.28 -25.27
CA GLN A 194 -0.63 1.64 -25.44
C GLN A 194 -0.56 0.19 -25.95
N ALA A 195 0.61 -0.26 -26.40
CA ALA A 195 0.85 -1.61 -26.91
C ALA A 195 1.40 -2.59 -25.84
N ARG A 196 1.53 -2.14 -24.59
CA ARG A 196 1.88 -2.96 -23.41
C ARG A 196 0.66 -3.15 -22.53
#